data_AF-A0AAD6ASP6-F1
#
_entry.id   AF-A0AAD6ASP6-F1
#
_cell.length_a   1.000
_cell.length_b   1.000
_cell.length_c   1.000
_cell.angle_alpha   90.00
_cell.angle_beta   90.00
_cell.angle_gamma   90.00
#
_symmetry.space_group_name_H-M   'P 1'
#
loop_
_entity.id
_entity.type
_entity.pdbx_description
1 polymer ?
#
loop_
_entity_poly.entity_id
_entity_poly.type
_entity_poly.pdbx_seq_one_letter_code
_entity_poly.pdbx_strand_id
1 'polypeptide(L)'
;MKLVDFERATLFAPRGEILLNIASGRNAPLHAPPSVHYTIVFNTFVLMQIFNEINARKIHGERNVFEGIFKNTIFCVILLGTLLAQILIVQVGGSPFSCVALNWQQWLICACLGLGSLLWGQVVSSIPSCGCPKVIKPATRAEK
;
A
#
# COMPACT_ATOMS: atom_id res chain seq x y z
N MET A 1 6.56 -0.83 -16.23
CA MET A 1 5.37 -0.37 -15.51
C MET A 1 5.54 1.12 -15.31
N LYS A 2 4.93 1.92 -16.18
CA LYS A 2 5.25 3.35 -16.34
C LYS A 2 4.12 4.19 -15.75
N LEU A 3 4.47 5.38 -15.26
CA LEU A 3 3.62 6.40 -14.62
C LEU A 3 2.30 6.74 -15.37
N VAL A 4 2.15 6.29 -16.62
CA VAL A 4 0.94 6.44 -17.45
C VAL A 4 -0.24 5.60 -16.93
N ASP A 5 0.01 4.47 -16.26
CA ASP A 5 -1.06 3.67 -15.64
C ASP A 5 -1.65 4.37 -14.39
N PHE A 6 -0.86 5.22 -13.72
CA PHE A 6 -1.28 5.98 -12.53
C PHE A 6 -2.21 7.16 -12.90
N GLU A 7 -1.98 7.81 -14.03
CA GLU A 7 -2.84 8.87 -14.59
C GLU A 7 -4.20 8.35 -15.13
N ARG A 8 -4.30 7.07 -15.51
CA ARG A 8 -5.60 6.46 -15.86
C ARG A 8 -6.38 5.97 -14.65
N ALA A 9 -5.70 5.68 -13.55
CA ALA A 9 -6.34 5.30 -12.29
C ALA A 9 -6.98 6.50 -11.56
N THR A 10 -6.49 7.73 -11.78
CA THR A 10 -7.06 8.95 -11.17
C THR A 10 -8.40 9.36 -11.78
N LEU A 11 -8.71 8.96 -13.02
CA LEU A 11 -10.01 9.23 -13.67
C LEU A 11 -11.14 8.36 -13.10
N PHE A 12 -10.78 7.21 -12.52
CA PHE A 12 -11.66 6.32 -11.76
C PHE A 12 -11.43 6.47 -10.24
N ALA A 13 -10.88 7.60 -9.78
CA ALA A 13 -10.77 7.86 -8.35
C ALA A 13 -12.18 7.93 -7.75
N PRO A 14 -12.61 6.96 -6.90
CA PRO A 14 -13.82 7.18 -6.12
C PRO A 14 -13.61 8.49 -5.38
N ARG A 15 -14.63 9.34 -5.43
CA ARG A 15 -14.59 10.68 -4.86
C ARG A 15 -14.43 10.54 -3.34
N GLY A 16 -13.19 10.36 -2.87
CA GLY A 16 -12.86 9.97 -1.50
C GLY A 16 -13.38 10.98 -0.48
N GLU A 17 -13.51 12.23 -0.89
CA GLU A 17 -14.09 13.33 -0.13
C GLU A 17 -15.59 13.13 0.16
N ILE A 18 -16.35 12.54 -0.78
CA ILE A 18 -17.77 12.18 -0.60
C ILE A 18 -17.90 10.84 0.14
N LEU A 19 -17.00 9.88 -0.14
CA LEU A 19 -17.00 8.57 0.50
C LEU A 19 -16.65 8.66 2.00
N LEU A 20 -15.73 9.56 2.36
CA LEU A 20 -15.24 9.72 3.73
C LEU A 20 -15.89 10.88 4.49
N ASN A 21 -16.72 11.69 3.82
CA ASN A 21 -17.37 12.88 4.38
C ASN A 21 -16.36 13.84 5.05
N ILE A 22 -15.30 14.22 4.32
CA ILE A 22 -14.20 15.08 4.82
C ILE A 22 -14.00 16.24 3.86
N ALA A 23 -13.71 17.43 4.41
CA ALA A 23 -13.39 18.63 3.63
C ALA A 23 -12.19 18.39 2.68
N SER A 24 -12.42 18.64 1.40
CA SER A 24 -11.47 18.50 0.31
C SER A 24 -10.24 19.40 0.51
N GLY A 25 -9.05 18.81 0.68
CA GLY A 25 -7.78 19.54 0.67
C GLY A 25 -7.31 19.95 -0.74
N ARG A 26 -8.04 19.55 -1.80
CA ARG A 26 -7.62 19.62 -3.20
C ARG A 26 -7.36 21.03 -3.75
N ASN A 27 -7.94 22.06 -3.11
CA ASN A 27 -7.77 23.49 -3.46
C ASN A 27 -7.12 24.30 -2.32
N ALA A 28 -6.40 23.62 -1.41
CA ALA A 28 -5.77 24.28 -0.28
C ALA A 28 -4.55 25.13 -0.76
N PRO A 29 -4.43 26.41 -0.36
CA PRO A 29 -3.26 27.23 -0.68
C PRO A 29 -1.96 26.62 -0.11
N LEU A 30 -0.80 26.98 -0.66
CA LEU A 30 0.52 26.43 -0.30
C LEU A 30 0.88 26.53 1.20
N HIS A 31 0.21 27.41 1.94
CA HIS A 31 0.31 27.60 3.41
C HIS A 31 -0.97 27.24 4.17
N ALA A 32 -1.82 26.38 3.61
CA ALA A 32 -3.02 25.94 4.30
C ALA A 32 -2.66 25.13 5.56
N PRO A 33 -3.49 25.23 6.62
CA PRO A 33 -3.34 24.38 7.78
C PRO A 33 -3.38 22.90 7.37
N PRO A 34 -2.64 22.03 8.07
CA PRO A 34 -2.60 20.60 7.79
C PRO A 34 -4.03 20.05 7.72
N SER A 35 -4.35 19.38 6.61
CA SER A 35 -5.71 18.88 6.37
C SER A 35 -5.81 17.39 6.68
N VAL A 36 -6.94 17.02 7.28
CA VAL A 36 -7.27 15.62 7.59
C VAL A 36 -7.26 14.76 6.33
N HIS A 37 -7.67 15.33 5.18
CA HIS A 37 -7.65 14.65 3.89
C HIS A 37 -6.24 14.19 3.48
N TYR A 38 -5.23 15.07 3.55
CA TYR A 38 -3.84 14.68 3.22
C TYR A 38 -3.28 13.66 4.21
N THR A 39 -3.62 13.78 5.50
CA THR A 39 -3.19 12.82 6.51
C THR A 39 -3.77 11.43 6.26
N ILE A 40 -5.04 11.33 5.84
CA ILE A 40 -5.68 10.06 5.47
C ILE A 40 -5.03 9.44 4.24
N VAL A 41 -4.73 10.24 3.21
CA VAL A 41 -4.04 9.76 2.01
C VAL A 41 -2.65 9.21 2.38
N PHE A 42 -1.88 9.95 3.16
CA PHE A 42 -0.58 9.51 3.66
C PHE A 42 -0.68 8.23 4.48
N ASN A 43 -1.60 8.18 5.45
CA ASN A 43 -1.78 7.02 6.32
C ASN A 43 -2.22 5.77 5.56
N THR A 44 -3.15 5.94 4.61
CA THR A 44 -3.63 4.84 3.76
C THR A 44 -2.52 4.33 2.86
N PHE A 45 -1.70 5.22 2.30
CA PHE A 45 -0.55 4.85 1.48
C PHE A 45 0.41 3.96 2.28
N VAL A 46 0.90 4.43 3.43
CA VAL A 46 1.86 3.66 4.24
C VAL A 46 1.30 2.31 4.70
N LEU A 47 0.04 2.27 5.14
CA LEU A 47 -0.62 1.00 5.48
C LEU A 47 -0.70 0.06 4.28
N MET A 48 -1.01 0.57 3.08
CA MET A 48 -0.99 -0.22 1.85
C MET A 48 0.41 -0.73 1.51
N GLN A 49 1.49 0.04 1.73
CA GLN A 49 2.85 -0.48 1.57
C GLN A 49 3.13 -1.64 2.51
N ILE A 50 2.74 -1.52 3.79
CA ILE A 50 2.90 -2.58 4.79
C ILE A 50 2.22 -3.88 4.33
N PHE A 51 0.99 -3.78 3.83
CA PHE A 51 0.25 -4.93 3.30
C PHE A 51 0.87 -5.48 2.01
N ASN A 52 1.42 -4.62 1.15
CA ASN A 52 2.15 -5.04 -0.03
C ASN A 52 3.46 -5.77 0.31
N GLU A 53 4.18 -5.38 1.37
CA GLU A 53 5.36 -6.12 1.85
C GLU A 53 5.01 -7.55 2.28
N ILE A 54 3.83 -7.74 2.90
CA ILE A 54 3.30 -9.05 3.26
C ILE A 54 3.02 -9.90 2.01
N ASN A 55 2.38 -9.32 0.99
CA ASN A 55 2.13 -10.00 -0.28
C ASN A 55 3.44 -10.33 -1.04
N ALA A 56 4.42 -9.42 -1.05
CA ALA A 56 5.68 -9.58 -1.77
C ALA A 56 6.57 -10.72 -1.21
N ARG A 57 6.34 -11.13 0.04
CA ARG A 57 7.10 -12.19 0.69
C ARG A 57 6.86 -13.59 0.10
N LYS A 58 5.69 -13.83 -0.50
CA LYS A 58 5.30 -15.13 -1.06
C LYS A 58 5.00 -15.00 -2.56
N ILE A 59 6.05 -15.01 -3.38
CA ILE A 59 5.92 -14.97 -4.85
C ILE A 59 5.64 -16.34 -5.49
N HIS A 60 5.80 -17.44 -4.73
CA HIS A 60 5.71 -18.82 -5.22
C HIS A 60 4.34 -19.47 -4.94
N GLY A 61 3.23 -18.85 -5.38
CA GLY A 61 1.91 -19.50 -5.42
C GLY A 61 1.31 -20.03 -4.10
N GLU A 62 1.98 -19.82 -2.97
CA GLU A 62 1.51 -20.22 -1.64
C GLU A 62 0.41 -19.25 -1.20
N ARG A 63 -0.82 -19.75 -1.04
CA ARG A 63 -1.98 -18.93 -0.65
C ARG A 63 -1.90 -18.37 0.78
N ASN A 64 -1.06 -18.95 1.63
CA ASN A 64 -0.91 -18.52 3.02
C ASN A 64 0.20 -17.46 3.17
N VAL A 65 -0.11 -16.19 2.87
CA VAL A 65 0.83 -15.07 3.11
C VAL A 65 1.22 -14.92 4.59
N PHE A 66 0.38 -15.41 5.50
CA PHE A 66 0.61 -15.39 6.95
C PHE A 66 1.51 -16.51 7.47
N GLU A 67 1.76 -17.55 6.66
CA GLU A 67 2.50 -18.72 7.10
C GLU A 67 4.00 -18.40 7.28
N GLY A 68 4.46 -18.59 8.51
CA GLY A 68 5.85 -18.34 8.88
C GLY A 68 6.25 -16.86 8.97
N ILE A 69 5.32 -15.90 9.07
CA ILE A 69 5.63 -14.48 9.34
C ILE A 69 6.52 -14.32 10.56
N PHE A 70 6.15 -14.96 11.67
CA PHE A 70 6.89 -14.87 12.92
C PHE A 70 8.21 -15.67 12.94
N LYS A 71 8.50 -16.51 11.93
CA LYS A 71 9.80 -17.20 11.82
C LYS A 71 10.92 -16.29 11.31
N ASN A 72 10.60 -15.19 10.63
CA ASN A 72 11.60 -14.23 10.17
C ASN A 72 11.54 -12.95 11.02
N THR A 73 12.44 -12.88 12.01
CA THR A 73 12.53 -11.75 12.94
C THR A 73 12.80 -10.42 12.22
N ILE A 74 13.59 -10.42 11.14
CA ILE A 74 13.90 -9.20 10.37
C ILE A 74 12.61 -8.63 9.74
N PHE A 75 11.80 -9.50 9.14
CA PHE A 75 10.51 -9.10 8.58
C PHE A 75 9.55 -8.56 9.66
N CYS A 76 9.52 -9.22 10.82
CA CYS A 76 8.69 -8.77 11.95
C CYS A 76 9.14 -7.41 12.50
N VAL A 77 10.45 -7.17 12.60
CA VAL A 77 11.00 -5.89 13.05
C VAL A 77 10.68 -4.76 12.08
N ILE A 78 10.77 -4.99 10.77
CA ILE A 78 10.43 -3.97 9.75
C ILE A 78 8.93 -3.66 9.80
N LEU A 79 8.07 -4.67 9.88
CA LEU A 79 6.62 -4.47 10.01
C LEU A 79 6.24 -3.72 11.29
N LEU A 80 6.77 -4.14 12.43
CA LEU A 80 6.48 -3.47 13.70
C LEU A 80 7.08 -2.07 13.76
N GLY A 81 8.31 -1.90 13.25
CA GLY A 81 8.98 -0.60 13.21
C GLY A 81 8.24 0.41 12.34
N THR A 82 7.76 -0.02 11.16
CA THR A 82 6.95 0.84 10.27
C THR A 82 5.59 1.16 10.87
N LEU A 83 4.89 0.20 11.50
CA LEU A 83 3.64 0.47 12.22
C LEU A 83 3.81 1.46 13.37
N LEU A 84 4.86 1.29 14.19
CA LEU A 84 5.16 2.20 15.30
C LEU A 84 5.52 3.60 14.79
N ALA A 85 6.39 3.68 13.78
CA ALA A 85 6.72 4.96 13.14
C ALA A 85 5.47 5.64 12.57
N GLN A 86 4.55 4.87 11.97
CA GLN A 86 3.31 5.40 11.41
C GLN A 86 2.40 5.99 12.49
N ILE A 87 2.25 5.32 13.63
CA ILE A 87 1.48 5.83 14.76
C ILE A 87 2.12 7.12 15.31
N LEU A 88 3.45 7.16 15.44
CA LEU A 88 4.17 8.35 15.91
C LEU A 88 4.02 9.53 14.95
N ILE A 89 4.15 9.32 13.64
CA ILE A 89 4.01 10.39 12.64
C ILE A 89 2.56 10.89 12.57
N VAL A 90 1.56 10.02 12.64
CA VAL A 90 0.16 10.45 12.55
C VAL A 90 -0.32 11.15 13.84
N GLN A 91 0.14 10.73 15.01
CA GLN A 91 -0.27 11.32 16.29
C GLN A 91 0.58 12.54 16.69
N VAL A 92 1.87 12.54 16.35
CA VAL A 92 2.87 13.53 16.84
C VAL A 92 3.50 14.33 15.68
N GLY A 93 3.28 13.95 14.42
CA GLY A 93 3.95 14.56 13.27
C GLY A 93 3.58 16.01 12.97
N GLY A 94 2.46 16.51 13.51
CA GLY A 94 2.12 17.93 13.58
C GLY A 94 2.50 18.77 12.35
N SER A 95 3.14 19.93 12.59
CA SER A 95 3.56 20.86 11.54
C SER A 95 4.64 20.35 10.58
N PRO A 96 5.68 19.59 10.98
CA PRO A 96 6.72 19.16 10.03
C PRO A 96 6.25 18.12 9.01
N PHE A 97 5.25 17.29 9.35
CA PHE A 97 4.68 16.31 8.44
C PHE A 97 3.30 16.71 7.91
N SER A 98 2.84 17.92 8.24
CA SER A 98 1.48 18.41 7.92
C SER A 98 0.39 17.40 8.24
N CYS A 99 0.53 16.70 9.38
CA CYS A 99 -0.37 15.64 9.82
C CYS A 99 -1.26 16.13 10.96
N VAL A 100 -2.54 15.76 10.90
CA VAL A 100 -3.51 15.98 11.98
C VAL A 100 -3.84 14.66 12.65
N ALA A 101 -3.92 14.67 13.99
CA ALA A 101 -4.31 13.48 14.75
C ALA A 101 -5.63 12.90 14.22
N LEU A 102 -5.57 11.64 13.82
CA LEU A 102 -6.67 10.96 13.13
C LEU A 102 -7.58 10.26 14.14
N ASN A 103 -8.89 10.35 13.94
CA ASN A 103 -9.86 9.69 14.81
C ASN A 103 -9.85 8.15 14.58
N TRP A 104 -10.28 7.36 15.57
CA TRP A 104 -10.25 5.89 15.48
C TRP A 104 -11.05 5.34 14.29
N GLN A 105 -12.18 5.97 13.95
CA GLN A 105 -12.97 5.62 12.77
C GLN A 105 -12.21 5.82 11.46
N GLN A 106 -11.44 6.91 11.34
CA GLN A 106 -10.63 7.19 10.15
C GLN A 106 -9.46 6.22 10.04
N TRP A 107 -8.85 5.86 11.19
CA TRP A 107 -7.86 4.79 11.27
C TRP A 107 -8.40 3.46 10.76
N LEU A 108 -9.60 3.06 11.19
CA LEU A 108 -10.25 1.83 10.72
C LEU A 108 -10.50 1.87 9.22
N ILE A 109 -10.94 3.01 8.67
CA ILE A 109 -11.14 3.12 7.22
C ILE A 109 -9.81 2.99 6.46
N CYS A 110 -8.74 3.64 6.93
CA CYS A 110 -7.41 3.51 6.34
C CYS A 110 -6.92 2.04 6.40
N ALA A 111 -7.16 1.36 7.53
CA ALA A 111 -6.82 -0.05 7.69
C ALA A 111 -7.64 -0.95 6.75
N CYS A 112 -8.95 -0.71 6.60
CA CYS A 112 -9.81 -1.42 5.65
C CYS A 112 -9.33 -1.24 4.20
N LEU A 113 -8.96 -0.03 3.81
CA LEU A 113 -8.39 0.25 2.49
C LEU A 113 -7.05 -0.46 2.27
N GLY A 114 -6.20 -0.48 3.30
CA GLY A 114 -4.96 -1.26 3.30
C GLY A 114 -5.20 -2.76 3.14
N LEU A 115 -6.14 -3.34 3.91
CA LEU A 115 -6.54 -4.74 3.78
C LEU A 115 -7.08 -5.09 2.39
N GLY A 116 -7.70 -4.12 1.70
CA GLY A 116 -8.08 -4.24 0.30
C GLY A 116 -6.91 -4.62 -0.62
N SER A 117 -5.69 -4.17 -0.33
CA SER A 117 -4.50 -4.56 -1.10
C SER A 117 -4.07 -6.02 -0.87
N LEU A 118 -4.28 -6.58 0.34
CA LEU A 118 -4.11 -8.01 0.59
C LEU A 118 -5.10 -8.83 -0.23
N LEU A 119 -6.39 -8.44 -0.21
CA LEU A 119 -7.44 -9.10 -0.98
C LEU A 119 -7.15 -9.06 -2.49
N TRP A 120 -6.74 -7.89 -2.98
CA TRP A 120 -6.34 -7.73 -4.38
C TRP A 120 -5.15 -8.63 -4.74
N GLY A 121 -4.16 -8.76 -3.86
CA GLY A 121 -3.05 -9.70 -4.03
C GLY A 121 -3.49 -11.15 -4.20
N GLN A 122 -4.51 -11.59 -3.46
CA GLN A 122 -5.10 -12.93 -3.59
C GLN A 122 -5.88 -13.10 -4.90
N VAL A 123 -6.60 -12.06 -5.33
CA VAL A 123 -7.33 -12.05 -6.61
C VAL A 123 -6.33 -12.19 -7.77
N VAL A 124 -5.26 -11.39 -7.79
CA VAL A 124 -4.22 -11.46 -8.83
C VAL A 124 -3.52 -12.80 -8.83
N SER A 125 -3.25 -13.37 -7.65
CA SER A 125 -2.64 -14.71 -7.51
C SER A 125 -3.57 -15.84 -7.97
N SER A 126 -4.88 -15.58 -8.02
CA SER A 126 -5.89 -16.53 -8.50
C SER A 126 -6.05 -16.50 -10.02
N ILE A 127 -5.43 -15.56 -10.73
CA ILE A 127 -5.37 -15.55 -12.20
C ILE A 127 -4.24 -16.52 -12.60
N PRO A 128 -4.56 -17.74 -13.08
CA PRO A 128 -3.53 -18.65 -13.52
C PRO A 128 -2.77 -18.01 -14.69
N SER A 129 -1.44 -18.02 -14.63
CA SER A 129 -0.57 -17.67 -15.74
C SER A 129 -0.61 -18.76 -16.82
N CYS A 130 -1.80 -19.22 -17.20
CA CYS A 130 -2.02 -20.13 -18.32
C CYS A 130 -1.87 -19.35 -19.62
N GLY A 131 -0.65 -18.92 -19.95
CA GLY A 131 -0.42 -18.17 -21.19
C GLY A 131 0.93 -17.52 -21.44
N CYS A 132 1.96 -17.68 -20.60
CA CYS A 132 3.32 -17.32 -21.02
C CYS A 132 4.05 -18.58 -21.49
N PRO A 133 4.25 -18.76 -22.83
CA PRO A 133 5.24 -19.70 -23.32
C PRO A 133 6.58 -19.34 -22.70
N LYS A 134 7.30 -20.34 -22.18
CA LYS A 134 8.68 -20.16 -21.70
C LYS A 134 9.55 -19.76 -22.88
N VAL A 135 9.73 -18.45 -23.08
CA VAL A 135 10.60 -17.92 -24.13
C VAL A 135 12.05 -18.09 -23.66
N ILE A 136 12.72 -19.04 -24.33
CA ILE A 136 14.16 -19.18 -24.53
C ILE A 136 14.95 -19.70 -23.31
N LYS A 137 15.24 -21.01 -23.32
CA LYS A 137 16.45 -21.54 -22.69
C LYS A 137 17.66 -20.88 -23.36
N PRO A 138 18.67 -20.35 -22.62
CA PRO A 138 19.90 -19.92 -23.26
C PRO A 138 20.50 -21.14 -23.96
N ALA A 139 20.70 -21.02 -25.27
CA ALA A 139 21.42 -22.02 -26.03
C ALA A 139 22.81 -22.11 -25.42
N THR A 140 23.11 -23.23 -24.77
CA THR A 140 24.49 -23.64 -24.51
C THR A 140 25.15 -23.74 -25.88
N ARG A 141 25.84 -22.66 -26.29
CA ARG A 141 26.67 -22.65 -27.47
C ARG A 141 27.79 -23.63 -27.20
N ALA A 142 27.65 -24.83 -27.76
CA ALA A 142 28.79 -25.67 -28.06
C ALA A 142 29.68 -24.86 -29.02
N GLU A 143 30.85 -24.44 -28.56
CA GLU A 143 31.95 -24.12 -29.46
C GLU A 143 33.28 -24.50 -28.78
N LYS A 144 33.74 -25.68 -29.20
CA LYS A 144 35.12 -26.21 -29.32
C LYS A 144 35.98 -26.37 -28.07
#